data_AF-A0A0C9XQH1-F1
#
_entry.id   AF-A0A0C9XQH1-F1
#
_cell.length_a   1.000
_cell.length_b   1.000
_cell.length_c   1.000
_cell.angle_alpha   90.00
_cell.angle_beta   90.00
_cell.angle_gamma   90.00
#
_symmetry.space_group_name_H-M   'P 1'
#
loop_
_entity.id
_entity.type
_entity.pdbx_description
1 polymer ?
#
loop_
_entity_poly.entity_id
_entity_poly.type
_entity_poly.pdbx_seq_one_letter_code
_entity_poly.pdbx_strand_id
1 'polypeptide(L)'
;QAHFALTSTQIFSWTDLVTDSEWFYISILKLLEDPDEADEVDQLMGWWNQQIFPLSMESEWLPSKNSALAQICQKCAKQKASAVDLENE
;
A
#
# COMPACT_ATOMS: atom_id res chain seq x y z
N GLN A 1 -3.56 -28.73 -3.36
CA GLN A 1 -3.31 -28.39 -4.77
C GLN A 1 -3.93 -27.02 -5.02
N ALA A 2 -3.15 -26.03 -5.43
CA ALA A 2 -3.69 -24.69 -5.72
C ALA A 2 -4.41 -24.73 -7.07
N HIS A 3 -5.70 -24.42 -7.08
CA HIS A 3 -6.53 -24.43 -8.31
C HIS A 3 -6.33 -23.18 -9.17
N PHE A 4 -5.68 -22.14 -8.63
CA PHE A 4 -5.46 -20.87 -9.29
C PHE A 4 -3.99 -20.48 -9.15
N ALA A 5 -3.27 -20.50 -10.27
CA ALA A 5 -1.94 -19.94 -10.39
C ALA A 5 -1.97 -19.02 -11.60
N LEU A 6 -1.56 -17.76 -11.42
CA LEU A 6 -1.49 -16.74 -12.47
C LEU A 6 -0.56 -17.13 -13.65
N THR A 7 0.21 -18.21 -13.49
CA THR A 7 1.09 -18.80 -14.51
C THR A 7 0.40 -19.83 -15.40
N SER A 8 -0.84 -20.22 -15.10
CA SER A 8 -1.58 -21.23 -15.87
C SER A 8 -2.41 -20.56 -16.97
N THR A 9 -1.74 -20.22 -18.07
CA THR A 9 -2.34 -19.62 -19.27
C THR A 9 -3.48 -20.46 -19.87
N GLN A 10 -3.51 -21.76 -19.57
CA GLN A 10 -4.55 -22.68 -20.02
C GLN A 10 -5.90 -22.45 -19.33
N ILE A 11 -5.93 -21.87 -18.12
CA ILE A 11 -7.16 -21.49 -17.41
C ILE A 11 -7.73 -20.17 -17.94
N PHE A 12 -6.90 -19.37 -18.62
CA PHE A 12 -7.26 -18.08 -19.20
C PHE A 12 -7.48 -18.13 -20.72
N SER A 13 -7.49 -19.32 -21.35
CA SER A 13 -7.71 -19.42 -22.78
C SER A 13 -9.22 -19.33 -23.07
N TRP A 14 -9.59 -18.30 -23.83
CA TRP A 14 -10.96 -17.92 -24.22
C TRP A 14 -11.74 -19.00 -25.00
N THR A 15 -11.12 -20.14 -25.27
CA THR A 15 -11.70 -21.30 -25.95
C THR A 15 -12.41 -22.26 -25.01
N ASP A 16 -12.26 -22.10 -23.68
CA ASP A 16 -12.88 -23.00 -22.72
C ASP A 16 -14.23 -22.44 -22.26
N LEU A 17 -15.31 -22.99 -22.83
CA LEU A 17 -16.72 -22.73 -22.46
C LEU A 17 -17.01 -23.01 -20.97
N VAL A 18 -16.07 -23.66 -20.28
CA VAL A 18 -16.18 -24.18 -18.90
C VAL A 18 -15.75 -23.15 -17.86
N THR A 19 -14.95 -22.14 -18.21
CA THR A 19 -14.47 -21.17 -17.21
C THR A 19 -15.27 -19.89 -17.30
N ASP A 20 -16.38 -19.88 -16.57
CA ASP A 20 -17.16 -18.68 -16.32
C ASP A 20 -16.44 -17.74 -15.33
N SER A 21 -15.25 -17.34 -15.74
CA SER A 21 -14.36 -16.45 -14.98
C SER A 21 -15.03 -15.10 -14.76
N GLU A 22 -15.85 -14.65 -15.70
CA GLU A 22 -16.64 -13.43 -15.57
C GLU A 22 -17.60 -13.55 -14.38
N TRP A 23 -18.45 -14.59 -14.32
CA TRP A 23 -19.35 -14.75 -13.18
C TRP A 23 -18.62 -15.01 -11.87
N PHE A 24 -17.46 -15.68 -11.91
CA PHE A 24 -16.62 -15.86 -10.74
C PHE A 24 -16.13 -14.50 -10.19
N TYR A 25 -15.53 -13.64 -11.03
CA TYR A 25 -15.10 -12.31 -10.60
C TYR A 25 -16.28 -11.43 -10.19
N ILE A 26 -17.42 -11.51 -10.89
CA ILE A 26 -18.65 -10.82 -10.49
C ILE A 26 -19.13 -11.30 -9.12
N SER A 27 -19.05 -12.60 -8.83
CA SER A 27 -19.45 -13.14 -7.53
C SER A 27 -18.54 -12.67 -6.39
N ILE A 28 -17.23 -12.57 -6.64
CA ILE A 28 -16.27 -12.00 -5.69
C ILE A 28 -16.58 -10.53 -5.46
N LEU A 29 -16.82 -9.75 -6.52
CA LEU A 29 -17.16 -8.33 -6.37
C LEU A 29 -18.44 -8.13 -5.56
N LYS A 30 -19.48 -8.92 -5.82
CA LYS A 30 -20.73 -8.88 -5.05
C LYS A 30 -20.53 -9.18 -3.58
N LEU A 31 -19.65 -10.13 -3.26
CA LEU A 31 -19.29 -10.48 -1.89
C LEU A 31 -18.58 -9.32 -1.19
N LEU A 32 -17.60 -8.71 -1.87
CA LEU A 32 -16.84 -7.58 -1.34
C LEU A 32 -17.68 -6.28 -1.21
N GLU A 33 -18.79 -6.19 -1.92
CA GLU A 33 -19.74 -5.06 -1.85
C GLU A 33 -20.89 -5.29 -0.87
N ASP A 34 -20.97 -6.48 -0.23
CA ASP A 34 -22.02 -6.78 0.75
C ASP A 34 -21.83 -5.93 2.01
N PRO A 35 -22.82 -5.10 2.41
CA PRO A 35 -22.71 -4.28 3.60
C PRO A 35 -22.56 -5.10 4.89
N ASP A 36 -23.02 -6.36 4.92
CA ASP A 36 -22.87 -7.24 6.08
C ASP A 36 -21.42 -7.76 6.24
N GLU A 37 -20.59 -7.70 5.18
CA GLU A 37 -19.18 -8.12 5.17
C GLU A 37 -18.19 -6.95 5.18
N ALA A 38 -18.69 -5.71 5.31
CA ALA A 38 -17.86 -4.50 5.20
C ALA A 38 -16.72 -4.45 6.22
N ASP A 39 -16.95 -4.90 7.46
CA ASP A 39 -15.94 -4.91 8.51
C ASP A 39 -14.79 -5.90 8.21
N GLU A 40 -15.11 -7.06 7.64
CA GLU A 40 -14.14 -8.06 7.19
C GLU A 40 -13.37 -7.59 5.95
N VAL A 41 -14.05 -6.93 5.01
CA VAL A 41 -13.43 -6.36 3.80
C VAL A 41 -12.46 -5.24 4.17
N ASP A 42 -12.81 -4.37 5.12
CA ASP A 42 -11.92 -3.32 5.61
C ASP A 42 -10.69 -3.91 6.33
N GLN A 43 -10.86 -4.95 7.13
CA GLN A 43 -9.75 -5.68 7.74
C GLN A 43 -8.85 -6.33 6.69
N LEU A 44 -9.44 -6.93 5.65
CA LEU A 44 -8.73 -7.53 4.54
C LEU A 44 -7.92 -6.48 3.77
N MET A 45 -8.51 -5.31 3.48
CA MET A 45 -7.80 -4.22 2.82
C MET A 45 -6.68 -3.64 3.70
N GLY A 46 -6.91 -3.54 5.01
CA GLY A 46 -5.88 -3.16 5.97
C GLY A 46 -4.68 -4.11 5.92
N TRP A 47 -4.93 -5.41 6.06
CA TRP A 47 -3.88 -6.43 5.97
C TRP A 47 -3.18 -6.43 4.61
N TRP A 48 -3.94 -6.33 3.52
CA TRP A 48 -3.40 -6.38 2.17
C TRP A 48 -2.50 -5.17 1.88
N ASN A 49 -2.93 -3.97 2.26
CA ASN A 49 -2.15 -2.75 2.10
C ASN A 49 -0.83 -2.82 2.89
N GLN A 50 -0.81 -3.45 4.07
CA GLN A 50 0.43 -3.67 4.83
C GLN A 50 1.43 -4.58 4.11
N GLN A 51 0.93 -5.62 3.43
CA GLN A 51 1.79 -6.58 2.73
C GLN A 51 2.32 -6.02 1.40
N ILE A 52 1.51 -5.28 0.65
CA ILE A 52 1.87 -4.75 -0.68
C ILE A 52 2.59 -3.41 -0.59
N PHE A 53 2.26 -2.59 0.41
CA PHE A 53 2.88 -1.30 0.65
C PHE A 53 3.57 -1.26 2.03
N PRO A 54 4.71 -1.97 2.20
CA PRO A 54 5.46 -1.95 3.47
C PRO A 54 5.83 -0.52 3.93
N LEU A 55 5.98 0.41 2.98
CA LEU A 55 6.40 1.79 3.22
C LEU A 55 5.23 2.75 3.51
N SER A 56 3.96 2.38 3.24
CA SER A 56 2.83 3.27 3.54
C SER A 56 2.47 3.29 5.03
N MET A 57 2.92 2.29 5.80
CA MET A 57 2.89 2.30 7.26
C MET A 57 4.08 3.05 7.90
N GLU A 58 5.05 3.47 7.10
CA GLU A 58 6.24 4.17 7.59
C GLU A 58 5.95 5.60 8.08
N SER A 59 4.67 6.03 8.09
CA SER A 59 4.22 7.24 8.77
C SER A 59 4.37 7.20 10.30
N GLU A 60 4.67 6.04 10.89
CA GLU A 60 5.14 5.94 12.29
C GLU A 60 6.66 5.80 12.42
N TRP A 61 7.43 5.86 11.33
CA TRP A 61 8.84 6.21 11.43
C TRP A 61 8.92 7.71 11.71
N LEU A 62 8.65 8.08 12.96
CA LEU A 62 9.36 9.18 13.57
C LEU A 62 10.83 8.95 13.22
N PRO A 63 11.47 9.84 12.43
CA PRO A 63 12.89 9.71 12.17
C PRO A 63 13.54 9.60 13.55
N SER A 64 14.22 8.49 13.82
CA SER A 64 14.92 8.34 15.09
C SER A 64 15.76 9.62 15.26
N LYS A 65 15.84 10.16 16.48
CA LYS A 65 16.48 11.47 16.72
C LYS A 65 17.92 11.57 16.16
N ASN A 66 18.53 10.44 15.83
CA ASN A 66 19.87 10.31 15.27
C ASN A 66 19.91 9.82 13.81
N SER A 67 18.76 9.67 13.15
CA SER A 67 18.69 9.35 11.72
C SER A 67 19.46 10.39 10.92
N ALA A 68 20.14 9.93 9.87
CA ALA A 68 20.84 10.80 8.94
C ALA A 68 19.92 11.93 8.43
N LEU A 69 18.64 11.64 8.20
CA LEU A 69 17.65 12.63 7.76
C LEU A 69 17.38 13.70 8.84
N ALA A 70 17.26 13.31 10.11
CA ALA A 70 17.10 14.25 11.22
C ALA A 70 18.32 15.18 11.36
N GLN A 71 19.53 14.64 11.18
CA GLN A 71 20.77 15.44 11.20
C GLN A 71 20.87 16.40 10.01
N ILE A 72 20.46 15.97 8.81
CA ILE A 72 20.41 16.82 7.61
C ILE A 72 19.43 17.98 7.83
N CYS A 73 18.21 17.69 8.28
CA CYS A 73 17.21 18.73 8.59
C CYS A 73 17.71 19.72 9.65
N GLN A 74 18.35 19.23 10.72
CA GLN A 74 18.92 20.09 11.76
C GLN A 74 20.03 21.01 11.21
N LYS A 75 20.89 20.49 10.34
CA LYS A 75 21.96 21.28 9.72
C LYS A 75 21.39 22.37 8.80
N CYS A 76 20.38 22.04 8.00
CA CYS A 76 19.69 23.01 7.14
C CYS A 76 18.98 24.10 7.96
N ALA A 77 18.36 23.76 9.09
CA ALA A 77 17.71 24.74 9.97
C ALA A 77 18.73 25.73 10.58
N LYS A 78 19.89 25.24 11.04
CA LYS A 78 20.97 26.09 11.58
C LYS A 78 21.54 27.04 10.53
N GLN A 79 21.71 26.57 9.30
CA GLN A 79 22.20 27.41 8.19
C GLN A 79 21.19 28.49 7.80
N LYS A 80 19.89 28.16 7.81
CA LYS A 80 18.83 29.16 7.58
C LYS A 80 18.78 30.22 8.69
N ALA A 81 18.91 29.82 9.96
CA ALA A 81 18.93 30.78 11.07
C ALA A 81 20.14 31.73 10.99
N SER A 82 21.33 31.20 10.73
CA SER A 82 22.54 32.01 10.56
C SER A 82 22.52 32.92 9.32
N ALA A 83 21.76 32.56 8.28
CA ALA A 83 21.57 33.43 7.11
C ALA A 83 20.63 34.60 7.42
N VAL A 84 19.61 34.38 8.26
CA VAL A 84 18.67 35.43 8.69
C VAL A 84 19.32 36.41 9.68
N ASP A 85 20.28 35.95 10.49
CA ASP A 85 21.06 36.83 11.38
C ASP A 85 22.02 37.76 10.61
N LEU A 86 22.46 37.38 9.40
CA LEU A 86 23.31 38.22 8.54
C LEU A 86 22.53 39.23 7.69
N GLU A 87 21.21 39.12 7.62
CA GLU A 87 20.34 40.04 6.88
C GLU A 87 19.71 41.12 7.77
N ASN A 88 19.86 41.04 9.11
CA ASN A 88 19.31 41.98 10.08
C ASN A 88 20.36 42.88 10.77
N GLU A 89 21.58 42.97 10.23
CA GLU A 89 22.62 43.93 10.64
C GLU A 89 22.83 45.04 9.61
#